data_AF-A0A1S6ITE7-F1
#
_entry.id   AF-A0A1S6ITE7-F1
#
_cell.length_a   1.000
_cell.length_b   1.000
_cell.length_c   1.000
_cell.angle_alpha   90.00
_cell.angle_beta   90.00
_cell.angle_gamma   90.00
#
_symmetry.space_group_name_H-M   'P 1'
#
loop_
_entity.id
_entity.type
_entity.pdbx_description
1 polymer ?
#
loop_
_entity_poly.entity_id
_entity_poly.type
_entity_poly.pdbx_seq_one_letter_code
_entity_poly.pdbx_strand_id
1 'polypeptide(L)'
;METANNWTEIIAEKDARIAELEMLVKFYEEQFRLSKHRQFGPSSEKGTLSGQLGLFGEAEKEADLQKTESELEEITYARRKRIGKRKDDLSACRWNIHFPKKNESALNAVGCCMKWDMIPGGSL
;
A
#
# COMPACT_ATOMS: atom_id res chain seq x y z
N MET A 1 -17.52 25.41 -56.06
CA MET A 1 -17.78 25.60 -54.61
C MET A 1 -18.15 24.29 -53.91
N GLU A 2 -18.68 23.28 -54.62
CA GLU A 2 -19.17 22.02 -54.03
C GLU A 2 -18.07 21.13 -53.41
N THR A 3 -16.84 21.17 -53.92
CA THR A 3 -15.74 20.35 -53.41
C THR A 3 -15.22 20.81 -52.04
N ALA A 4 -15.30 22.11 -51.73
CA ALA A 4 -14.88 22.65 -50.44
C ALA A 4 -15.85 22.27 -49.31
N ASN A 5 -17.15 22.22 -49.61
CA ASN A 5 -18.19 21.89 -48.64
C ASN A 5 -18.15 20.41 -48.22
N ASN A 6 -17.78 19.51 -49.13
CA ASN A 6 -17.63 18.08 -48.83
C ASN A 6 -16.55 17.82 -47.76
N TRP A 7 -15.38 18.48 -47.87
CA TRP A 7 -14.32 18.31 -46.87
C TRP A 7 -14.72 18.82 -45.50
N THR A 8 -15.47 19.93 -45.43
CA THR A 8 -15.94 20.47 -44.15
C THR A 8 -16.98 19.58 -43.49
N GLU A 9 -17.86 18.95 -44.27
CA GLU A 9 -18.83 17.98 -43.77
C GLU A 9 -18.13 16.73 -43.20
N ILE A 10 -17.12 16.21 -43.90
CA ILE A 10 -16.32 15.06 -43.43
C ILE A 10 -15.59 15.37 -42.13
N ILE A 11 -15.04 16.58 -41.99
CA ILE A 11 -14.36 17.01 -40.76
C ILE A 11 -15.35 17.07 -39.60
N ALA A 12 -16.50 17.72 -39.82
CA ALA A 12 -17.54 17.83 -38.80
C ALA A 12 -18.07 16.46 -38.33
N GLU A 13 -18.26 15.52 -39.27
CA GLU A 13 -18.67 14.15 -38.94
C GLU A 13 -17.61 13.43 -38.08
N LYS A 14 -16.33 13.56 -38.44
CA LYS A 14 -15.23 12.95 -37.67
C LYS A 14 -15.11 13.56 -36.28
N ASP A 15 -15.23 14.88 -36.16
CA ASP A 15 -15.15 15.56 -34.87
C ASP A 15 -16.30 15.15 -33.94
N ALA A 16 -17.53 15.02 -34.49
CA ALA A 16 -18.67 14.50 -33.74
C ALA A 16 -18.42 13.06 -33.24
N ARG A 17 -17.85 12.21 -34.11
CA ARG A 17 -17.52 10.83 -33.74
C ARG A 17 -16.42 10.75 -32.68
N ILE A 18 -15.41 11.61 -32.76
CA ILE A 18 -14.34 11.70 -31.76
C ILE A 18 -14.92 12.11 -30.41
N ALA A 19 -15.76 13.14 -30.37
CA ALA A 19 -16.39 13.61 -29.13
C ALA A 19 -17.25 12.52 -28.47
N GLU A 20 -18.01 11.76 -29.26
CA GLU A 20 -18.79 10.62 -28.76
C GLU A 20 -17.89 9.53 -28.15
N LEU A 21 -16.81 9.17 -28.84
CA LEU A 21 -15.87 8.15 -28.38
C LEU A 21 -15.14 8.59 -27.11
N GLU A 22 -14.70 9.85 -27.02
CA GLU A 22 -14.05 10.38 -25.83
C GLU A 22 -14.98 10.39 -24.62
N MET A 23 -16.26 10.70 -24.82
CA MET A 23 -17.26 10.63 -23.76
C MET A 23 -17.48 9.19 -23.27
N LEU A 24 -17.53 8.22 -24.18
CA LEU A 24 -17.63 6.79 -23.84
C LEU A 24 -16.39 6.31 -23.07
N VAL A 25 -15.19 6.71 -23.49
CA VAL A 25 -13.94 6.36 -22.78
C VAL A 25 -13.98 6.87 -21.35
N LYS A 26 -14.29 8.15 -21.14
CA LYS A 26 -14.42 8.74 -19.80
C LYS A 26 -15.45 7.99 -18.94
N PHE A 27 -16.59 7.62 -19.54
CA PHE A 27 -17.60 6.83 -18.84
C PHE A 27 -17.07 5.46 -18.39
N TYR A 28 -16.38 4.73 -19.28
CA TYR A 28 -15.80 3.42 -18.94
C TYR A 28 -14.67 3.53 -17.92
N GLU A 29 -13.86 4.58 -17.97
CA GLU A 29 -12.82 4.85 -16.97
C GLU A 29 -13.41 5.04 -15.57
N GLU A 30 -14.50 5.82 -15.46
CA GLU A 30 -15.20 6.00 -14.19
C GLU A 30 -15.84 4.70 -13.68
N GLN A 31 -16.47 3.92 -14.58
CA GLN A 31 -16.99 2.59 -14.22
C GLN A 31 -15.88 1.66 -13.74
N PHE A 32 -14.73 1.68 -14.41
CA PHE A 32 -13.58 0.87 -14.05
C PHE A 32 -13.02 1.27 -12.69
N ARG A 33 -12.88 2.57 -12.43
CA ARG A 33 -12.44 3.10 -11.12
C ARG A 33 -13.36 2.64 -10.00
N LEU A 34 -14.68 2.76 -10.18
CA LEU A 34 -15.68 2.31 -9.22
C LEU A 34 -15.63 0.78 -9.00
N SER A 35 -15.47 0.01 -10.08
CA SER A 35 -15.33 -1.45 -10.01
C SER A 35 -14.10 -1.87 -9.21
N LYS A 36 -12.95 -1.23 -9.46
CA LYS A 36 -11.71 -1.48 -8.71
C LYS A 36 -11.84 -1.09 -7.25
N HIS A 37 -12.48 0.04 -6.96
CA HIS A 37 -12.78 0.43 -5.59
C HIS A 37 -13.70 -0.57 -4.88
N ARG A 38 -14.70 -1.15 -5.56
CA ARG A 38 -15.55 -2.20 -4.96
C ARG A 38 -14.81 -3.53 -4.75
N GLN A 39 -13.94 -3.90 -5.69
CA GLN A 39 -13.17 -5.14 -5.62
C GLN A 39 -12.12 -5.08 -4.51
N PHE A 40 -11.41 -3.95 -4.39
CA PHE A 40 -10.25 -3.84 -3.51
C PHE A 40 -10.44 -2.90 -2.33
N GLY A 41 -11.40 -1.99 -2.33
CA GLY A 41 -11.67 -1.08 -1.20
C GLY A 41 -12.11 -1.85 0.06
N PRO A 42 -13.23 -2.61 0.01
CA PRO A 42 -13.65 -3.45 1.13
C PRO A 42 -12.64 -4.56 1.48
N SER A 43 -11.88 -5.04 0.49
CA SER A 43 -10.91 -6.11 0.67
C SER A 43 -9.57 -5.63 1.23
N SER A 44 -9.24 -4.34 1.11
CA SER A 44 -7.98 -3.78 1.64
C SER A 44 -8.00 -3.70 3.16
N GLU A 45 -9.16 -3.47 3.77
CA GLU A 45 -9.32 -3.42 5.23
C GLU A 45 -9.63 -4.80 5.80
N LYS A 46 -10.34 -5.64 5.04
CA LYS A 46 -10.73 -6.98 5.48
C LYS A 46 -9.64 -7.97 5.11
N GLY A 47 -8.71 -8.21 6.03
CA GLY A 47 -7.80 -9.37 6.04
C GLY A 47 -8.54 -10.70 6.27
N THR A 48 -9.75 -10.85 5.73
CA THR A 48 -10.56 -12.07 5.84
C THR A 48 -10.29 -12.94 4.62
N LEU A 49 -9.03 -13.30 4.41
CA LEU A 49 -8.71 -14.44 3.56
C LEU A 49 -9.26 -15.68 4.25
N SER A 50 -10.01 -16.52 3.54
CA SER A 50 -10.63 -17.75 4.09
C SER A 50 -9.63 -18.78 4.62
N GLY A 51 -8.32 -18.51 4.51
CA GLY A 51 -7.23 -19.30 5.09
C GLY A 51 -6.31 -18.51 6.04
N GLN A 52 -6.58 -17.23 6.31
CA GLN A 52 -5.83 -16.49 7.34
C GLN A 52 -6.32 -16.93 8.71
N LEU A 53 -5.63 -17.92 9.28
CA LEU A 53 -5.83 -18.32 10.67
C LEU A 53 -5.57 -17.10 11.56
N GLY A 54 -6.54 -16.74 12.39
CA GLY A 54 -6.41 -15.69 13.40
C GLY A 54 -5.47 -16.12 14.52
N LEU A 55 -4.18 -16.28 14.20
CA LEU A 55 -3.11 -16.77 15.07
C LEU A 55 -2.94 -15.93 16.34
N PHE A 56 -3.31 -14.65 16.30
CA PHE A 56 -3.17 -13.70 17.41
C PHE A 56 -4.51 -13.35 18.07
N GLY A 57 -5.61 -14.00 17.69
CA GLY A 57 -6.94 -13.71 18.25
C GLY A 57 -7.31 -14.55 19.48
N GLU A 58 -6.41 -15.40 19.97
CA GLU A 58 -6.69 -16.30 21.09
C GLU A 58 -6.92 -15.54 22.40
N ALA A 59 -6.07 -14.54 22.70
CA ALA A 59 -6.18 -13.76 23.93
C ALA A 59 -7.50 -12.97 24.03
N GLU A 60 -8.00 -12.40 22.93
CA GLU A 60 -9.27 -11.68 22.90
C GLU A 60 -10.49 -12.62 22.98
N LYS A 61 -10.38 -13.83 22.43
CA LYS A 61 -11.47 -14.83 22.50
C LYS A 61 -11.62 -15.42 23.89
N GLU A 62 -10.50 -15.65 24.58
CA GLU A 62 -10.48 -16.24 25.93
C GLU A 62 -10.55 -15.18 27.04
N ALA A 63 -10.58 -13.89 26.68
CA ALA A 63 -10.69 -12.79 27.63
C ALA A 63 -12.10 -12.74 28.25
N ASP A 64 -12.17 -13.00 29.55
CA ASP A 64 -13.36 -12.74 30.35
C ASP A 64 -13.41 -11.25 30.74
N LEU A 65 -14.43 -10.54 30.24
CA LEU A 65 -14.65 -9.10 30.49
C LEU A 65 -14.96 -8.78 31.96
N GLN A 66 -15.36 -9.77 32.75
CA GLN A 66 -15.66 -9.60 34.18
C GLN A 66 -14.46 -9.92 35.07
N LYS A 67 -13.34 -10.37 34.49
CA LYS A 67 -12.14 -10.72 35.25
C LYS A 67 -11.39 -9.45 35.64
N THR A 68 -11.11 -9.30 36.92
CA THR A 68 -10.27 -8.21 37.44
C THR A 68 -8.86 -8.34 36.88
N GLU A 69 -8.28 -7.24 36.40
CA GLU A 69 -6.86 -7.19 36.04
C GLU A 69 -6.01 -7.75 37.19
N SER A 70 -5.09 -8.66 36.88
CA SER A 70 -4.26 -9.27 37.90
C SER A 70 -3.46 -8.19 38.63
N GLU A 71 -3.35 -8.32 39.95
CA GLU A 71 -2.51 -7.43 40.76
C GLU A 71 -1.07 -7.44 40.20
N LEU A 72 -0.54 -6.24 39.93
CA LEU A 72 0.80 -6.09 39.38
C LEU A 72 1.82 -6.46 40.46
N GLU A 73 2.41 -7.65 40.35
CA GLU A 73 3.51 -8.07 41.21
C GLU A 73 4.81 -7.39 40.77
N GLU A 74 5.45 -6.65 41.67
CA GLU A 74 6.75 -6.03 41.42
C GLU A 74 7.86 -7.08 41.52
N ILE A 75 8.34 -7.58 40.37
CA ILE A 75 9.45 -8.53 40.31
C ILE A 75 10.77 -7.81 40.65
N THR A 76 11.21 -7.86 41.90
CA THR A 76 12.54 -7.39 42.30
C THR A 76 13.60 -8.42 41.92
N TYR A 77 14.17 -8.33 40.72
CA TYR A 77 15.35 -9.11 40.35
C TYR A 77 16.56 -8.21 40.08
N ALA A 78 17.67 -8.51 40.75
CA ALA A 78 18.94 -7.86 40.50
C ALA A 78 19.67 -8.55 39.34
N ARG A 79 19.67 -7.93 38.15
CA ARG A 79 20.42 -8.44 37.00
C ARG A 79 21.92 -8.20 37.20
N ARG A 80 22.70 -9.27 37.37
CA ARG A 80 24.17 -9.19 37.25
C ARG A 80 24.57 -8.94 35.80
N LYS A 81 24.80 -7.68 35.43
CA LYS A 81 25.42 -7.33 34.14
C LYS A 81 26.93 -7.46 34.25
N ARG A 82 27.56 -8.03 33.21
CA ARG A 82 29.02 -7.98 33.06
C ARG A 82 29.43 -6.50 32.94
N ILE A 83 30.39 -6.07 33.75
CA ILE A 83 31.00 -4.74 33.62
C ILE A 83 31.88 -4.77 32.36
N GLY A 84 31.39 -4.20 31.25
CA GLY A 84 32.16 -4.02 30.02
C GLY A 84 31.41 -4.27 28.69
N LYS A 85 31.77 -3.43 27.69
CA LYS A 85 31.28 -3.28 26.30
C LYS A 85 29.80 -2.87 26.18
N ARG A 86 29.59 -1.55 26.00
CA ARG A 86 28.31 -0.90 25.65
C ARG A 86 27.99 -0.95 24.14
N LYS A 87 28.86 -1.56 23.33
CA LYS A 87 28.74 -1.64 21.87
C LYS A 87 28.33 -3.06 21.51
N ASP A 88 27.36 -3.19 20.62
CA ASP A 88 26.88 -4.48 20.12
C ASP A 88 28.04 -5.22 19.42
N ASP A 89 28.41 -6.37 19.96
CA ASP A 89 29.40 -7.25 19.35
C ASP A 89 28.69 -8.22 18.42
N LEU A 90 28.51 -7.78 17.17
CA LEU A 90 27.86 -8.57 16.12
C LEU A 90 28.81 -9.60 15.49
N SER A 91 30.02 -9.79 16.02
CA SER A 91 30.99 -10.76 15.48
C SER A 91 30.50 -12.21 15.54
N ALA A 92 29.62 -12.52 16.49
CA ALA A 92 28.98 -13.83 16.63
C ALA A 92 27.72 -13.99 15.75
N CYS A 93 27.22 -12.92 15.14
CA CYS A 93 26.03 -12.96 14.29
C CYS A 93 26.37 -13.54 12.91
N ARG A 94 26.32 -14.86 12.77
CA ARG A 94 26.38 -15.58 11.49
C ARG A 94 25.00 -15.57 10.79
N TRP A 95 24.44 -14.40 10.50
CA TRP A 95 23.25 -14.32 9.65
C TRP A 95 23.68 -14.10 8.20
N ASN A 96 23.73 -15.19 7.43
CA ASN A 96 23.78 -15.10 5.96
C ASN A 96 22.39 -14.69 5.47
N ILE A 97 22.10 -13.39 5.46
CA ILE A 97 20.90 -12.88 4.80
C ILE A 97 21.12 -13.02 3.30
N HIS A 98 20.45 -13.98 2.67
CA HIS A 98 20.36 -14.04 1.22
C HIS A 98 19.40 -12.92 0.79
N PHE A 99 19.96 -11.75 0.46
CA PHE A 99 19.19 -10.70 -0.20
C PHE A 99 18.88 -11.18 -1.62
N PRO A 100 17.61 -11.44 -1.99
CA PRO A 100 17.28 -11.68 -3.38
C PRO A 100 17.71 -10.45 -4.18
N LYS A 101 18.54 -10.66 -5.22
CA LYS A 101 18.95 -9.58 -6.10
C LYS A 101 17.69 -8.91 -6.66
N LYS A 102 17.58 -7.59 -6.49
CA LYS A 102 16.57 -6.80 -7.19
C LYS A 102 16.74 -7.07 -8.68
N ASN A 103 15.68 -7.52 -9.33
CA ASN A 103 15.57 -7.58 -10.77
C ASN A 103 15.38 -6.14 -11.28
N GLU A 104 16.38 -5.60 -11.98
CA GLU A 104 16.32 -4.27 -12.60
C GLU A 104 15.24 -4.16 -13.70
N SER A 105 14.63 -5.27 -14.11
CA SER A 105 13.53 -5.27 -15.08
C SER A 105 12.20 -4.72 -14.56
N ALA A 106 12.05 -4.49 -13.24
CA ALA A 106 10.82 -3.90 -12.67
C ALA A 106 10.82 -2.36 -12.62
N LEU A 107 11.93 -1.68 -12.94
CA LEU A 107 12.01 -0.21 -12.93
C LEU A 107 11.54 0.46 -14.23
N ASN A 108 11.14 -0.32 -15.25
CA ASN A 108 10.61 0.21 -16.51
C ASN A 108 9.12 -0.11 -16.70
N ALA A 109 8.30 0.03 -15.64
CA ALA A 109 6.85 -0.16 -15.78
C ALA A 109 5.96 0.88 -15.08
N VAL A 110 6.48 1.72 -14.18
CA VAL A 110 5.67 2.83 -13.61
C VAL A 110 6.55 4.06 -13.39
N GLY A 111 6.91 4.70 -14.50
CA GLY A 111 7.31 6.11 -14.48
C GLY A 111 6.08 6.97 -14.21
N CYS A 112 5.73 7.17 -12.94
CA CYS A 112 4.88 8.29 -12.55
C CYS A 112 5.49 8.96 -11.31
N CYS A 113 6.03 10.15 -11.57
CA CYS A 113 6.69 11.04 -10.64
C CYS A 113 5.68 11.58 -9.61
N MET A 114 5.77 11.12 -8.36
CA MET A 114 5.17 11.80 -7.21
C MET A 114 6.32 12.33 -6.36
N LYS A 115 6.55 13.63 -6.51
CA LYS A 115 7.56 14.44 -5.86
C LYS A 115 7.14 14.64 -4.40
N TRP A 116 7.82 13.99 -3.47
CA TRP A 116 7.67 14.28 -2.04
C TRP A 116 8.71 15.33 -1.67
N ASP A 117 8.28 16.59 -1.60
CA ASP A 117 9.09 17.66 -1.03
C ASP A 117 9.26 17.40 0.48
N MET A 118 10.51 17.16 0.86
CA MET A 118 10.98 16.97 2.22
C MET A 118 10.81 18.30 2.98
N ILE A 119 9.86 18.39 3.91
CA ILE A 119 9.79 19.51 4.86
C ILE A 119 10.92 19.31 5.88
N PRO A 120 11.94 20.20 5.97
CA PRO A 120 12.96 20.07 6.99
C PRO A 120 12.36 20.50 8.34
N GLY A 121 12.43 19.58 9.31
CA GLY A 121 12.08 19.87 10.70
C GLY A 121 12.96 20.98 11.26
N GLY A 122 12.32 22.07 11.71
CA GLY A 122 12.94 23.12 12.51
C GLY A 122 13.19 22.63 13.93
N SER A 123 14.40 22.88 14.42
CA SER A 123 14.82 22.72 15.82
C SER A 123 14.97 24.11 16.43
N LEU A 124 14.52 24.22 17.69
CA LEU A 124 14.56 25.34 18.65
C LEU A 124 13.46 26.40 18.53
#